data_AF-A0A534BI87-F1
#
_entry.id   AF-A0A534BI87-F1
#
_cell.length_a   1.000
_cell.length_b   1.000
_cell.length_c   1.000
_cell.angle_alpha   90.00
_cell.angle_beta   90.00
_cell.angle_gamma   90.00
#
_symmetry.space_group_name_H-M   'P 1'
#
loop_
_entity.id
_entity.type
_entity.pdbx_description
1 polymer ?
#
loop_
_entity_poly.entity_id
_entity_poly.type
_entity_poly.pdbx_seq_one_letter_code
_entity_poly.pdbx_strand_id
1 'polypeptide(L)'
;MNSSREDLVRRQSAPLATPTDLKPAATRDIAAAMNAILADVFALYLKTKNFHWHMSGPHFRDYHLLLDEQADQLFAMTDAIAERVRKIGGSTLKSVGHIGRLQRVADNDVDYVQPQDMLAEVREDNKELAARLREAHNVCEEHRDIATASLIEVWIDETERRTWFLFEAARQAQSGKP
;
A
#
# COMPACT_ATOMS: atom_id res chain seq x y z
N MET A 1 40.23 19.49 2.58
CA MET A 1 39.07 19.25 1.69
C MET A 1 38.17 18.08 2.13
N ASN A 2 38.22 17.62 3.40
CA ASN A 2 37.41 16.50 3.93
C ASN A 2 36.16 16.93 4.73
N SER A 3 36.08 18.21 5.13
CA SER A 3 35.03 18.73 6.03
C SER A 3 33.62 18.58 5.48
N SER A 4 33.39 18.90 4.19
CA SER A 4 32.04 18.93 3.62
C SER A 4 31.35 17.56 3.61
N ARG A 5 32.09 16.47 3.37
CA ARG A 5 31.52 15.11 3.36
C ARG A 5 31.27 14.59 4.77
N GLU A 6 32.16 14.89 5.71
CA GLU A 6 32.00 14.55 7.14
C GLU A 6 30.84 15.34 7.77
N ASP A 7 30.68 16.61 7.40
CA ASP A 7 29.55 17.45 7.82
C ASP A 7 28.22 16.95 7.25
N LEU A 8 28.20 16.48 6.00
CA LEU A 8 27.03 15.85 5.40
C LEU A 8 26.64 14.55 6.12
N VAL A 9 27.61 13.69 6.44
CA VAL A 9 27.35 12.45 7.18
C VAL A 9 26.84 12.76 8.60
N ARG A 10 27.40 13.75 9.29
CA ARG A 10 26.91 14.20 10.61
C ARG A 10 25.48 14.74 10.57
N ARG A 11 25.14 15.51 9.53
CA ARG A 11 23.78 16.02 9.32
C ARG A 11 22.80 14.88 8.99
N GLN A 12 23.23 13.89 8.22
CA GLN A 12 22.44 12.69 7.92
C GLN A 12 22.22 11.79 9.15
N SER A 13 23.14 11.82 10.13
CA SER A 13 23.03 11.07 11.38
C SER A 13 22.32 11.82 12.51
N ALA A 14 21.85 13.05 12.29
CA ALA A 14 21.12 13.80 13.31
C ALA A 14 19.82 13.06 13.68
N PRO A 15 19.55 12.86 14.98
CA PRO A 15 18.39 12.08 15.42
C PRO A 15 17.10 12.77 15.01
N LEU A 16 16.13 11.96 14.58
CA LEU A 16 14.76 12.40 14.40
C LEU A 16 14.17 12.73 15.77
N ALA A 17 13.88 14.00 15.99
CA ALA A 17 13.33 14.51 17.24
C ALA A 17 11.91 15.05 17.04
N THR A 18 11.06 14.33 16.31
CA THR A 18 9.64 14.69 16.22
C THR A 18 9.03 14.55 17.62
N PRO A 19 8.45 15.61 18.19
CA PRO A 19 7.80 15.51 19.50
C PRO A 19 6.59 14.56 19.42
N THR A 20 6.56 13.56 20.30
CA THR A 20 5.45 12.62 20.47
C THR A 20 5.41 12.16 21.92
N ASP A 21 4.22 11.81 22.42
CA ASP A 21 4.00 11.19 23.72
C ASP A 21 4.10 9.66 23.68
N LEU A 22 4.23 9.07 22.49
CA LEU A 22 4.48 7.64 22.30
C LEU A 22 5.87 7.25 22.81
N LYS A 23 5.94 6.08 23.44
CA LYS A 23 7.22 5.49 23.90
C LYS A 23 8.08 5.09 22.69
N PRO A 24 9.42 5.05 22.82
CA PRO A 24 10.30 4.64 21.72
C PRO A 24 9.97 3.27 21.10
N ALA A 25 9.51 2.30 21.90
CA ALA A 25 9.06 1.01 21.41
C ALA A 25 7.81 1.13 20.52
N ALA A 26 6.82 1.93 20.93
CA ALA A 26 5.62 2.21 20.15
C ALA A 26 5.96 2.81 18.80
N THR A 27 6.77 3.87 18.78
CA THR A 27 7.23 4.50 17.53
C THR A 27 7.92 3.50 16.61
N ARG A 28 8.81 2.66 17.14
CA ARG A 28 9.52 1.64 16.36
C ARG A 28 8.55 0.63 15.74
N ASP A 29 7.67 0.06 16.55
CA ASP A 29 6.81 -1.06 16.15
C ASP A 29 5.73 -0.58 15.18
N ILE A 30 5.07 0.55 15.46
CA ILE A 30 4.07 1.16 14.56
C ILE A 30 4.73 1.61 13.26
N ALA A 31 5.90 2.27 13.32
CA ALA A 31 6.59 2.69 12.09
C ALA A 31 7.02 1.50 11.23
N ALA A 32 7.44 0.39 11.83
CA ALA A 32 7.79 -0.82 11.10
C ALA A 32 6.56 -1.39 10.38
N ALA A 33 5.43 -1.54 11.08
CA ALA A 33 4.17 -2.02 10.51
C ALA A 33 3.70 -1.12 9.36
N MET A 34 3.67 0.20 9.58
CA MET A 34 3.20 1.17 8.60
C MET A 34 4.12 1.29 7.38
N ASN A 35 5.44 1.12 7.53
CA ASN A 35 6.36 1.09 6.38
C ASN A 35 6.18 -0.17 5.52
N ALA A 36 5.84 -1.32 6.13
CA ALA A 36 5.50 -2.52 5.36
C ALA A 36 4.19 -2.32 4.57
N ILE A 37 3.17 -1.69 5.18
CA ILE A 37 1.95 -1.31 4.48
C ILE A 37 2.25 -0.32 3.34
N LEU A 38 3.07 0.71 3.58
CA LEU A 38 3.43 1.67 2.54
C LEU A 38 4.14 1.01 1.36
N ALA A 39 5.01 0.04 1.62
CA ALA A 39 5.69 -0.70 0.57
C ALA A 39 4.70 -1.54 -0.25
N ASP A 40 3.77 -2.24 0.41
CA ASP A 40 2.69 -2.98 -0.25
C ASP A 40 1.79 -2.08 -1.09
N VAL A 41 1.46 -0.89 -0.60
CA VAL A 41 0.62 0.09 -1.31
C VAL A 41 1.32 0.58 -2.58
N PHE A 42 2.62 0.90 -2.54
CA PHE A 42 3.36 1.28 -3.74
C PHE A 42 3.44 0.14 -4.77
N ALA A 43 3.67 -1.08 -4.30
CA ALA A 43 3.71 -2.27 -5.14
C ALA A 43 2.37 -2.52 -5.82
N LEU A 44 1.28 -2.50 -5.05
CA LEU A 44 -0.07 -2.71 -5.53
C LEU A 44 -0.53 -1.59 -6.45
N TYR A 45 -0.17 -0.33 -6.16
CA TYR A 45 -0.40 0.80 -7.06
C TYR A 45 0.24 0.55 -8.42
N LEU A 46 1.53 0.20 -8.45
CA LEU A 46 2.24 -0.04 -9.70
C LEU A 46 1.67 -1.24 -10.45
N LYS A 47 1.35 -2.34 -9.76
CA LYS A 47 0.68 -3.51 -10.38
C LYS A 47 -0.69 -3.14 -10.95
N THR A 48 -1.47 -2.34 -10.24
CA THR A 48 -2.79 -1.89 -10.71
C THR A 48 -2.65 -1.04 -11.97
N LYS A 49 -1.66 -0.12 -12.01
CA LYS A 49 -1.32 0.65 -13.22
C LYS A 49 -0.80 -0.22 -14.35
N ASN A 50 0.02 -1.22 -14.05
CA ASN A 50 0.47 -2.23 -15.02
C ASN A 50 -0.73 -2.87 -15.73
N PHE A 51 -1.69 -3.40 -14.98
CA PHE A 51 -2.87 -4.01 -15.58
C PHE A 51 -3.79 -3.00 -16.27
N HIS A 52 -3.88 -1.77 -15.78
CA HIS A 52 -4.59 -0.69 -16.47
C HIS A 52 -3.98 -0.40 -17.86
N TRP A 53 -2.65 -0.33 -17.97
CA TRP A 53 -1.98 -0.07 -19.25
C TRP A 53 -2.10 -1.23 -20.23
N HIS A 54 -2.03 -2.46 -19.74
CA HIS A 54 -2.06 -3.68 -20.57
C HIS A 54 -3.46 -4.29 -20.71
N MET A 55 -4.50 -3.62 -20.22
CA MET A 55 -5.88 -4.09 -20.33
C MET A 55 -6.31 -4.25 -21.78
N SER A 56 -7.09 -5.28 -22.07
CA SER A 56 -7.61 -5.55 -23.41
C SER A 56 -8.97 -6.26 -23.38
N GLY A 57 -9.58 -6.45 -24.54
CA GLY A 57 -10.83 -7.21 -24.69
C GLY A 57 -12.11 -6.35 -24.71
N PRO A 58 -13.29 -7.01 -24.78
CA PRO A 58 -14.58 -6.33 -25.02
C PRO A 58 -14.99 -5.32 -23.94
N HIS A 59 -14.52 -5.52 -22.70
CA HIS A 59 -14.78 -4.65 -21.55
C HIS A 59 -13.64 -3.66 -21.26
N PHE A 60 -12.73 -3.46 -22.22
CA PHE A 60 -11.51 -2.67 -22.06
C PHE A 60 -11.75 -1.36 -21.33
N ARG A 61 -12.69 -0.54 -21.81
CA ARG A 61 -12.91 0.80 -21.26
C ARG A 61 -13.31 0.77 -19.78
N ASP A 62 -14.20 -0.14 -19.41
CA ASP A 62 -14.75 -0.19 -18.05
C ASP A 62 -13.69 -0.72 -17.07
N TYR A 63 -12.95 -1.75 -17.45
CA TYR A 63 -11.86 -2.28 -16.62
C TYR A 63 -10.68 -1.31 -16.53
N HIS A 64 -10.34 -0.64 -17.64
CA HIS A 64 -9.29 0.36 -17.68
C HIS A 64 -9.58 1.52 -16.72
N LEU A 65 -10.81 2.04 -16.72
CA LEU A 65 -11.23 3.11 -15.79
C LEU A 65 -11.33 2.63 -14.35
N LEU A 66 -11.85 1.42 -14.12
CA LEU A 66 -11.93 0.83 -12.77
C LEU A 66 -10.54 0.70 -12.14
N LEU A 67 -9.58 0.15 -12.88
CA LEU A 67 -8.21 -0.01 -12.39
C LEU A 67 -7.53 1.34 -12.15
N ASP A 68 -7.83 2.37 -12.96
CA ASP A 68 -7.29 3.72 -12.75
C ASP A 68 -7.84 4.36 -11.46
N GLU A 69 -9.16 4.24 -11.24
CA GLU A 69 -9.81 4.72 -10.01
C GLU A 69 -9.21 4.06 -8.76
N GLN A 70 -8.94 2.75 -8.81
CA GLN A 70 -8.32 2.04 -7.69
C GLN A 70 -6.85 2.42 -7.51
N ALA A 71 -6.11 2.66 -8.60
CA ALA A 71 -4.74 3.14 -8.53
C ALA A 71 -4.67 4.52 -7.86
N ASP A 72 -5.58 5.45 -8.21
CA ASP A 72 -5.64 6.77 -7.57
C ASP A 72 -5.90 6.67 -6.07
N GLN A 73 -6.77 5.76 -5.64
CA GLN A 73 -7.05 5.50 -4.22
C GLN A 73 -5.83 4.95 -3.49
N LEU A 74 -5.13 3.98 -4.08
CA LEU A 74 -3.89 3.44 -3.52
C LEU A 74 -2.81 4.52 -3.42
N PHE A 75 -2.67 5.34 -4.46
CA PHE A 75 -1.68 6.42 -4.48
C PHE A 75 -1.97 7.46 -3.39
N ALA A 76 -3.24 7.80 -3.15
CA ALA A 76 -3.66 8.73 -2.10
C ALA A 76 -3.30 8.25 -0.69
N MET A 77 -3.20 6.93 -0.46
CA MET A 77 -2.76 6.38 0.82
C MET A 77 -1.28 6.65 1.12
N THR A 78 -0.44 6.77 0.08
CA THR A 78 1.03 6.75 0.23
C THR A 78 1.56 7.88 1.11
N ASP A 79 1.18 9.12 0.84
CA ASP A 79 1.61 10.29 1.59
C ASP A 79 1.09 10.27 3.02
N ALA A 80 -0.19 9.94 3.20
CA ALA A 80 -0.81 9.87 4.52
C ALA A 80 -0.11 8.85 5.44
N ILE A 81 0.24 7.66 4.92
CA ILE A 81 1.01 6.66 5.65
C ILE A 81 2.42 7.17 5.96
N ALA A 82 3.14 7.68 4.95
CA ALA A 82 4.51 8.16 5.10
C ALA A 82 4.59 9.27 6.15
N GLU A 83 3.73 10.28 6.03
CA GLU A 83 3.65 11.38 6.99
C GLU A 83 3.25 10.90 8.38
N ARG A 84 2.34 9.92 8.50
CA ARG A 84 1.96 9.40 9.82
C ARG A 84 3.17 8.79 10.52
N VAL A 85 3.98 7.99 9.82
CA VAL A 85 5.25 7.46 10.34
C VAL A 85 6.17 8.59 10.83
N ARG A 86 6.26 9.69 10.08
CA ARG A 86 7.08 10.85 10.46
C ARG A 86 6.53 11.60 11.67
N LYS A 87 5.20 11.75 11.78
CA LYS A 87 4.48 12.41 12.89
C LYS A 87 4.70 11.70 14.22
N ILE A 88 4.86 10.37 14.22
CA ILE A 88 5.16 9.59 15.43
C ILE A 88 6.66 9.44 15.73
N GLY A 89 7.53 10.09 14.95
CA GLY A 89 8.99 10.07 15.14
C GLY A 89 9.73 8.94 14.39
N GLY A 90 9.04 8.13 13.61
CA GLY A 90 9.64 7.08 12.80
C GLY A 90 10.31 7.60 11.52
N SER A 91 11.23 6.81 10.95
CA SER A 91 11.71 7.01 9.58
C SER A 91 10.79 6.28 8.61
N THR A 92 10.56 6.84 7.42
CA THR A 92 9.75 6.20 6.38
C THR A 92 10.59 5.67 5.21
N LEU A 93 9.94 5.12 4.18
CA LEU A 93 10.58 4.61 2.96
C LEU A 93 11.47 5.68 2.30
N LYS A 94 12.46 5.20 1.55
CA LYS A 94 13.55 6.06 1.03
C LYS A 94 13.76 5.96 -0.48
N SER A 95 13.40 4.83 -1.08
CA SER A 95 13.65 4.56 -2.49
C SER A 95 12.86 3.34 -2.96
N VAL A 96 12.80 3.16 -4.28
CA VAL A 96 12.23 1.97 -4.93
C VAL A 96 12.89 0.68 -4.43
N GLY A 97 14.23 0.68 -4.28
CA GLY A 97 14.92 -0.48 -3.71
C GLY A 97 14.57 -0.75 -2.24
N HIS A 98 14.14 0.27 -1.48
CA HIS A 98 13.62 0.07 -0.12
C HIS A 98 12.21 -0.53 -0.15
N ILE A 99 11.35 -0.05 -1.06
CA ILE A 99 10.03 -0.65 -1.32
C ILE A 99 10.18 -2.14 -1.65
N GLY A 100 11.01 -2.48 -2.64
CA GLY A 100 11.20 -3.87 -3.07
C GLY A 100 11.72 -4.83 -1.99
N ARG A 101 12.39 -4.33 -0.93
CA ARG A 101 12.83 -5.16 0.20
C ARG A 101 11.75 -5.39 1.26
N LEU A 102 10.73 -4.53 1.30
CA LEU A 102 9.68 -4.56 2.32
C LEU A 102 8.33 -5.01 1.77
N GLN A 103 8.11 -4.86 0.46
CA GLN A 103 6.87 -5.28 -0.18
C GLN A 103 6.68 -6.80 -0.02
N ARG A 104 5.44 -7.17 0.22
CA ARG A 104 4.92 -8.52 0.31
C ARG A 104 3.90 -8.79 -0.81
N VAL A 105 3.50 -7.77 -1.56
CA VAL A 105 2.80 -7.91 -2.85
C VAL A 105 3.84 -8.36 -3.88
N ALA A 106 3.57 -9.45 -4.58
CA ALA A 106 4.45 -9.96 -5.63
C ALA A 106 4.33 -9.09 -6.89
N ASP A 107 5.44 -8.83 -7.59
CA ASP A 107 5.39 -8.17 -8.89
C ASP A 107 4.79 -9.11 -9.95
N ASN A 108 4.25 -8.54 -11.04
CA ASN A 108 3.81 -9.29 -12.21
C ASN A 108 4.44 -8.69 -13.47
N ASP A 109 5.53 -9.32 -13.92
CA ASP A 109 6.29 -8.94 -15.11
C ASP A 109 5.99 -9.88 -16.30
N VAL A 110 4.88 -10.62 -16.24
CA VAL A 110 4.53 -11.57 -17.31
C VAL A 110 4.09 -10.80 -18.56
N ASP A 111 4.59 -11.20 -19.73
CA ASP A 111 4.32 -10.54 -21.02
C ASP A 111 2.83 -10.39 -21.35
N TYR A 112 1.99 -11.32 -20.88
CA TYR A 112 0.57 -11.31 -21.12
C TYR A 112 -0.20 -11.98 -19.98
N VAL A 113 -1.26 -11.31 -19.51
CA VAL A 113 -2.21 -11.80 -18.52
C VAL A 113 -3.62 -11.63 -19.09
N GLN A 114 -4.49 -12.62 -18.91
CA GLN A 114 -5.87 -12.47 -19.36
C GLN A 114 -6.59 -11.39 -18.52
N PRO A 115 -7.49 -10.58 -19.10
CA PRO A 115 -8.20 -9.52 -18.36
C PRO A 115 -8.88 -10.00 -17.07
N GLN A 116 -9.46 -11.21 -17.08
CA GLN A 116 -10.12 -11.77 -15.89
C GLN A 116 -9.11 -12.17 -14.80
N ASP A 117 -7.93 -12.64 -15.19
CA ASP A 117 -6.86 -12.99 -14.25
C ASP A 117 -6.24 -11.72 -13.65
N MET A 118 -6.11 -10.64 -14.43
CA MET A 118 -5.69 -9.32 -13.93
C MET A 118 -6.62 -8.82 -12.81
N LEU A 119 -7.94 -8.88 -13.03
CA LEU A 119 -8.93 -8.47 -12.02
C LEU A 119 -8.90 -9.39 -10.79
N ALA A 120 -8.75 -10.69 -11.00
CA ALA A 120 -8.67 -11.66 -9.90
C ALA A 120 -7.42 -11.45 -9.04
N GLU A 121 -6.27 -11.20 -9.66
CA GLU A 121 -5.00 -10.97 -8.96
C GLU A 121 -5.06 -9.70 -8.10
N VAL A 122 -5.48 -8.57 -8.67
CA VAL A 122 -5.64 -7.31 -7.90
C VAL A 122 -6.68 -7.47 -6.79
N ARG A 123 -7.73 -8.28 -7.00
CA ARG A 123 -8.73 -8.56 -5.97
C ARG A 123 -8.11 -9.33 -4.80
N GLU A 124 -7.34 -10.38 -5.07
CA GLU A 124 -6.69 -11.14 -4.00
C GLU A 124 -5.63 -10.30 -3.28
N ASP A 125 -4.85 -9.49 -4.01
CA ASP A 125 -3.89 -8.57 -3.40
C ASP A 125 -4.58 -7.53 -2.49
N ASN A 126 -5.75 -7.00 -2.86
CA ASN A 126 -6.55 -6.14 -1.98
C ASN A 126 -7.05 -6.90 -0.74
N LYS A 127 -7.50 -8.15 -0.88
CA LYS A 127 -7.92 -8.96 0.28
C LYS A 127 -6.76 -9.18 1.25
N GLU A 128 -5.57 -9.46 0.74
CA GLU A 128 -4.36 -9.60 1.55
C GLU A 128 -3.96 -8.26 2.20
N LEU A 129 -4.03 -7.15 1.47
CA LEU A 129 -3.79 -5.81 2.02
C LEU A 129 -4.74 -5.51 3.18
N ALA A 130 -6.04 -5.83 3.05
CA ALA A 130 -6.99 -5.65 4.14
C ALA A 130 -6.61 -6.49 5.37
N ALA A 131 -6.16 -7.73 5.19
CA ALA A 131 -5.69 -8.57 6.31
C ALA A 131 -4.47 -7.95 7.00
N ARG A 132 -3.50 -7.49 6.22
CA ARG A 132 -2.28 -6.83 6.73
C ARG A 132 -2.58 -5.49 7.42
N LEU A 133 -3.59 -4.75 6.95
CA LEU A 133 -4.09 -3.54 7.61
C LEU A 133 -4.67 -3.88 9.00
N ARG A 134 -5.43 -4.97 9.15
CA ARG A 134 -5.92 -5.43 10.46
C ARG A 134 -4.78 -5.84 11.40
N GLU A 135 -3.73 -6.46 10.87
CA GLU A 135 -2.52 -6.76 11.67
C GLU A 135 -1.83 -5.47 12.15
N ALA A 136 -1.69 -4.47 11.28
CA ALA A 136 -1.11 -3.18 11.63
C ALA A 136 -2.00 -2.41 12.64
N HIS A 137 -3.33 -2.54 12.53
CA HIS A 137 -4.28 -1.99 13.49
C HIS A 137 -4.05 -2.56 14.90
N ASN A 138 -3.89 -3.88 15.03
CA ASN A 138 -3.60 -4.52 16.32
C ASN A 138 -2.33 -3.95 16.98
N VAL A 139 -1.27 -3.68 16.19
CA VAL A 139 -0.05 -3.03 16.71
C VAL A 139 -0.33 -1.62 17.23
N CYS A 140 -1.23 -0.88 16.58
CA CYS A 140 -1.65 0.45 17.04
C CYS A 140 -2.43 0.35 18.35
N GLU A 141 -3.32 -0.63 18.49
CA GLU A 141 -4.08 -0.87 19.73
C GLU A 141 -3.17 -1.20 20.92
N GLU A 142 -2.19 -2.10 20.73
CA GLU A 142 -1.22 -2.48 21.77
C GLU A 142 -0.49 -1.26 22.36
N HIS A 143 -0.20 -0.28 21.53
CA HIS A 143 0.50 0.95 21.90
C HIS A 143 -0.42 2.15 22.15
N ARG A 144 -1.75 1.96 22.06
CA ARG A 144 -2.78 3.00 22.20
C ARG A 144 -2.64 4.18 21.22
N ASP A 145 -2.12 3.93 20.02
CA ASP A 145 -2.07 4.91 18.94
C ASP A 145 -3.40 4.98 18.17
N ILE A 146 -4.35 5.73 18.75
CA ILE A 146 -5.71 5.88 18.23
C ILE A 146 -5.69 6.50 16.82
N ALA A 147 -4.83 7.48 16.57
CA ALA A 147 -4.85 8.22 15.31
C ALA A 147 -4.37 7.36 14.12
N THR A 148 -3.38 6.49 14.33
CA THR A 148 -2.98 5.53 13.28
C THR A 148 -4.07 4.47 13.06
N ALA A 149 -4.66 3.93 14.14
CA ALA A 149 -5.76 2.97 14.05
C ALA A 149 -6.96 3.53 13.25
N SER A 150 -7.37 4.78 13.51
CA SER A 150 -8.49 5.41 12.79
C SER A 150 -8.23 5.60 11.30
N LEU A 151 -6.98 5.89 10.89
CA LEU A 151 -6.64 5.93 9.46
C LEU A 151 -6.74 4.53 8.84
N ILE A 152 -6.24 3.52 9.54
CA ILE A 152 -6.27 2.13 9.08
C ILE A 152 -7.72 1.64 8.92
N GLU A 153 -8.62 1.98 9.83
CA GLU A 153 -10.05 1.59 9.76
C GLU A 153 -10.71 2.07 8.46
N VAL A 154 -10.46 3.32 8.05
CA VAL A 154 -10.94 3.87 6.78
C VAL A 154 -10.33 3.09 5.61
N TRP A 155 -9.02 2.84 5.64
CA TRP A 155 -8.35 2.11 4.56
C TRP A 155 -8.79 0.64 4.46
N ILE A 156 -9.19 0.01 5.56
CA ILE A 156 -9.78 -1.35 5.53
C ILE A 156 -11.07 -1.33 4.72
N ASP A 157 -12.00 -0.43 5.04
CA ASP A 157 -13.27 -0.29 4.31
C ASP A 157 -13.06 0.03 2.82
N GLU A 158 -12.17 0.97 2.51
CA GLU A 158 -11.82 1.31 1.13
C GLU A 158 -11.22 0.11 0.37
N THR A 159 -10.39 -0.70 1.04
CA THR A 159 -9.79 -1.92 0.45
C THR A 159 -10.83 -3.02 0.23
N GLU A 160 -11.77 -3.18 1.17
CA GLU A 160 -12.91 -4.10 1.02
C GLU A 160 -13.83 -3.66 -0.12
N ARG A 161 -14.06 -2.35 -0.28
CA ARG A 161 -14.79 -1.81 -1.44
C ARG A 161 -14.09 -2.14 -2.75
N ARG A 162 -12.77 -1.92 -2.86
CA ARG A 162 -12.00 -2.30 -4.07
C ARG A 162 -12.14 -3.79 -4.39
N THR A 163 -12.06 -4.63 -3.37
CA THR A 163 -12.27 -6.08 -3.47
C THR A 163 -13.67 -6.41 -4.02
N TRP A 164 -14.71 -5.78 -3.47
CA TRP A 164 -16.10 -5.99 -3.90
C TRP A 164 -16.32 -5.61 -5.37
N PHE A 165 -15.84 -4.43 -5.79
CA PHE A 165 -15.98 -3.97 -7.17
C PHE A 165 -15.29 -4.92 -8.16
N LEU A 166 -14.06 -5.36 -7.85
CA LEU A 166 -13.34 -6.31 -8.71
C LEU A 166 -14.05 -7.67 -8.76
N PHE A 167 -14.58 -8.13 -7.62
CA PHE A 167 -15.36 -9.36 -7.57
C PHE A 167 -16.58 -9.29 -8.49
N GLU A 168 -17.40 -8.24 -8.36
CA GLU A 168 -18.61 -8.08 -9.18
C GLU A 168 -18.30 -7.86 -10.66
N ALA A 169 -17.26 -7.09 -10.99
CA ALA A 169 -16.82 -6.87 -12.37
C ALA A 169 -16.33 -8.17 -13.05
N ALA A 170 -15.71 -9.08 -12.30
CA ALA A 170 -15.21 -10.35 -12.80
C ALA A 170 -16.26 -11.47 -12.85
N ARG A 171 -17.51 -11.20 -12.43
CA ARG A 171 -18.57 -12.22 -12.47
C ARG A 171 -18.94 -12.53 -13.92
N GLN A 172 -18.74 -13.79 -14.30
CA GLN A 172 -19.30 -14.28 -15.54
C GLN A 172 -20.81 -14.52 -15.36
N ALA A 173 -21.61 -14.09 -16.34
CA ALA A 173 -22.99 -14.54 -16.43
C ALA A 173 -22.97 -16.08 -16.46
N GLN A 174 -23.77 -16.73 -15.60
CA GLN A 174 -24.02 -18.15 -15.78
C GLN A 174 -24.60 -18.31 -17.19
N SER A 175 -23.81 -18.84 -18.11
CA SER A 175 -24.33 -19.34 -19.37
C SER A 175 -25.27 -20.47 -19.00
N GLY A 176 -26.58 -20.15 -18.96
CA GLY A 176 -27.61 -21.15 -18.81
C GLY A 176 -27.36 -22.21 -19.85
N LYS A 177 -26.96 -23.41 -19.40
CA LYS A 177 -27.10 -24.57 -20.25
C LYS A 177 -28.61 -24.77 -20.49
N PRO A 178 -29.03 -25.05 -21.74
CA PRO A 178 -30.42 -25.33 -22.05
C PRO A 178 -30.96 -26.51 -21.24
#